data_AF-A0AB73INV6-F1
#
_entry.id   AF-A0AB73INV6-F1
#
_cell.length_a   1.000
_cell.length_b   1.000
_cell.length_c   1.000
_cell.angle_alpha   90.00
_cell.angle_beta   90.00
_cell.angle_gamma   90.00
#
_symmetry.space_group_name_H-M   'P 1'
#
loop_
_entity.id
_entity.type
_entity.pdbx_description
1 polymer ?
#
loop_
_entity_poly.entity_id
_entity_poly.type
_entity_poly.pdbx_seq_one_letter_code
_entity_poly.pdbx_strand_id
1 'polypeptide(L)'
;MTTEIKPLSCAIIKDLGRYNFASNEKQWNVQVLMPDGKWLSEKWDEDDEPAIEGEPPSEVIAMIEARLKSYWICTRREETLARIESFRPMFPQIDDAWARKQIESLQRRISSLRHHLIED
;
A
#
# COMPACT_ATOMS: atom_id res chain seq x y z
N MET A 1 21.85 -22.10 -8.30
CA MET A 1 21.20 -20.78 -8.44
C MET A 1 20.60 -20.44 -7.09
N THR A 2 21.28 -19.60 -6.33
CA THR A 2 20.79 -19.13 -5.03
C THR A 2 19.84 -17.99 -5.31
N THR A 3 18.53 -18.23 -5.25
CA THR A 3 17.54 -17.18 -5.39
C THR A 3 17.71 -16.26 -4.19
N GLU A 4 18.32 -15.09 -4.40
CA GLU A 4 18.36 -14.02 -3.43
C GLU A 4 16.91 -13.73 -3.00
N ILE A 5 16.57 -14.09 -1.77
CA ILE A 5 15.29 -13.72 -1.18
C ILE A 5 15.41 -12.23 -0.91
N LYS A 6 15.03 -11.43 -1.90
CA LYS A 6 14.91 -9.97 -1.75
C LYS A 6 14.01 -9.75 -0.54
N PRO A 7 14.42 -8.92 0.44
CA PRO A 7 13.62 -8.72 1.64
C PRO A 7 12.21 -8.31 1.22
N LEU A 8 11.19 -8.95 1.79
CA LEU A 8 9.78 -8.63 1.58
C LEU A 8 9.54 -7.20 2.08
N SER A 9 9.82 -6.22 1.23
CA SER A 9 9.57 -4.82 1.50
C SER A 9 8.32 -4.44 0.75
N CYS A 10 7.19 -4.41 1.48
CA CYS A 10 5.99 -3.79 0.96
C CYS A 10 5.97 -2.32 1.36
N ALA A 11 5.72 -1.46 0.37
CA ALA A 11 5.58 -0.03 0.54
C ALA A 11 4.17 0.35 0.09
N ILE A 12 3.53 1.23 0.86
CA ILE A 12 2.20 1.77 0.57
C ILE A 12 2.39 3.26 0.30
N ILE A 13 1.82 3.75 -0.79
CA ILE A 13 1.81 5.16 -1.16
C ILE A 13 0.36 5.58 -1.36
N LYS A 14 -0.02 6.72 -0.77
CA LYS A 14 -1.23 7.44 -1.11
C LYS A 14 -0.87 8.87 -1.50
N ASP A 15 -1.35 9.30 -2.65
CA ASP A 15 -1.14 10.66 -3.16
C ASP A 15 -2.42 11.19 -3.82
N LEU A 16 -2.66 12.50 -3.68
CA LEU A 16 -3.73 13.21 -4.40
C LEU A 16 -3.11 13.91 -5.60
N GLY A 17 -3.48 13.49 -6.79
CA GLY A 17 -2.90 13.98 -8.05
C GLY A 17 -3.97 14.28 -9.08
N ARG A 18 -3.61 15.05 -10.11
CA ARG A 18 -4.47 15.23 -11.28
C ARG A 18 -4.65 13.89 -11.99
N TYR A 19 -5.87 13.61 -12.47
CA TYR A 19 -6.15 12.40 -13.24
C TYR A 19 -5.23 12.29 -14.48
N ASN A 20 -5.01 13.41 -15.17
CA ASN A 20 -4.05 13.56 -16.27
C ASN A 20 -3.54 15.02 -16.37
N PHE A 21 -2.55 15.28 -17.24
CA PHE A 21 -1.93 16.62 -17.36
C PHE A 21 -2.91 17.73 -17.79
N ALA A 22 -3.99 17.38 -18.50
CA ALA A 22 -4.95 18.32 -19.07
C ALA A 22 -6.25 18.45 -18.25
N SER A 23 -6.45 17.64 -17.21
CA SER A 23 -7.63 17.66 -16.35
C SER A 23 -7.34 18.43 -15.05
N ASN A 24 -8.37 19.12 -14.57
CA ASN A 24 -8.39 19.71 -13.23
C ASN A 24 -8.98 18.75 -12.19
N GLU A 25 -9.57 17.63 -12.62
CA GLU A 25 -10.08 16.60 -11.73
C GLU A 25 -8.91 15.92 -11.02
N LYS A 26 -8.96 15.92 -9.70
CA LYS A 26 -8.01 15.19 -8.87
C LYS A 26 -8.59 13.85 -8.45
N GLN A 27 -7.70 12.91 -8.27
CA GLN A 27 -8.03 11.58 -7.78
C GLN A 27 -6.97 11.14 -6.79
N TRP A 28 -7.41 10.45 -5.76
CA TRP A 28 -6.54 9.73 -4.87
C TRP A 28 -5.98 8.52 -5.61
N ASN A 29 -4.68 8.34 -5.52
CA ASN A 29 -3.96 7.22 -6.08
C ASN A 29 -3.34 6.42 -4.93
N VAL A 30 -3.78 5.19 -4.76
CA VAL A 30 -3.22 4.28 -3.76
C VAL A 30 -2.40 3.22 -4.48
N GLN A 31 -1.16 3.03 -4.04
CA GLN A 31 -0.23 2.09 -4.65
C GLN A 31 0.41 1.20 -3.57
N VAL A 32 0.49 -0.09 -3.85
CA VAL A 32 1.13 -1.10 -3.00
C VAL A 32 2.21 -1.82 -3.81
N LEU A 33 3.44 -1.86 -3.29
CA LEU A 33 4.53 -2.61 -3.91
C LEU A 33 4.36 -4.10 -3.60
N MET A 34 4.10 -4.89 -4.64
CA MET A 34 3.90 -6.34 -4.50
C MET A 34 5.24 -7.10 -4.44
N PRO A 35 5.24 -8.38 -3.99
CA PRO A 35 6.47 -9.18 -3.89
C PRO A 35 7.23 -9.40 -5.20
N ASP A 36 6.56 -9.31 -6.35
CA ASP A 36 7.19 -9.36 -7.68
C ASP A 36 7.91 -8.05 -8.06
N GLY A 37 7.92 -7.06 -7.17
CA GLY A 37 8.55 -5.76 -7.38
C GLY A 37 7.75 -4.81 -8.27
N LYS A 38 6.51 -5.17 -8.65
CA LYS A 38 5.63 -4.31 -9.45
C LYS A 38 4.54 -3.69 -8.57
N TRP A 39 4.19 -2.45 -8.85
CA TRP A 39 3.11 -1.77 -8.15
C TRP A 39 1.74 -2.36 -8.52
N LEU A 40 0.87 -2.45 -7.53
CA LEU A 40 -0.57 -2.62 -7.66
C LEU A 40 -1.18 -1.27 -7.27
N SER A 41 -2.04 -0.70 -8.09
CA SER A 41 -2.57 0.64 -7.87
C SER A 41 -4.01 0.78 -8.31
N GLU A 42 -4.78 1.59 -7.59
CA GLU A 42 -6.12 2.02 -7.98
C GLU A 42 -6.38 3.48 -7.65
N LYS A 43 -7.46 4.02 -8.21
CA LYS A 43 -7.86 5.41 -8.05
C LYS A 43 -9.25 5.58 -7.44
N TRP A 44 -9.37 6.60 -6.61
CA TRP A 44 -10.61 7.08 -6.01
C TRP A 44 -10.82 8.55 -6.36
N ASP A 45 -12.08 8.97 -6.35
CA ASP A 45 -12.43 10.37 -6.61
C ASP A 45 -12.01 11.25 -5.42
N GLU A 46 -11.78 12.55 -5.64
CA GLU A 46 -11.27 13.47 -4.61
C GLU A 46 -12.13 13.46 -3.33
N ASP A 47 -13.45 13.35 -3.49
CA ASP A 47 -14.43 13.34 -2.40
C ASP A 47 -14.58 11.97 -1.70
N ASP A 48 -13.94 10.91 -2.21
CA ASP A 48 -13.99 9.54 -1.69
C ASP A 48 -12.58 9.08 -1.27
N GLU A 49 -11.96 9.83 -0.36
CA GLU A 49 -10.61 9.51 0.12
C GLU A 49 -10.56 8.13 0.80
N PRO A 50 -9.70 7.21 0.34
CA PRO A 50 -9.55 5.91 0.97
C PRO A 50 -8.79 6.03 2.30
N ALA A 51 -9.39 5.53 3.37
CA ALA A 51 -8.78 5.42 4.69
C ALA A 51 -7.82 4.23 4.71
N ILE A 52 -6.51 4.51 4.60
CA ILE A 52 -5.46 3.47 4.58
C ILE A 52 -4.34 3.74 5.60
N GLU A 53 -4.43 4.84 6.33
CA GLU A 53 -3.47 5.27 7.32
C GLU A 53 -3.35 4.24 8.45
N GLY A 54 -2.18 3.63 8.56
CA GLY A 54 -1.92 2.63 9.61
C GLY A 54 -2.45 1.24 9.30
N GLU A 55 -3.03 1.03 8.11
CA GLU A 55 -3.48 -0.28 7.68
C GLU A 55 -2.31 -1.13 7.14
N PRO A 56 -2.32 -2.45 7.40
CA PRO A 56 -1.32 -3.34 6.84
C PRO A 56 -1.53 -3.50 5.32
N PRO A 57 -0.49 -3.91 4.57
CA PRO A 57 -0.58 -4.07 3.14
C PRO A 57 -1.71 -4.99 2.65
N SER A 58 -2.00 -6.08 3.35
CA SER A 58 -3.08 -7.00 2.98
C SER A 58 -4.47 -6.33 2.95
N GLU A 59 -4.77 -5.48 3.93
CA GLU A 59 -6.02 -4.72 4.01
C GLU A 59 -6.11 -3.69 2.89
N VAL A 60 -5.00 -2.98 2.60
CA VAL A 60 -4.95 -2.04 1.47
C VAL A 60 -5.13 -2.77 0.13
N ILE A 61 -4.54 -3.97 -0.03
CA ILE A 61 -4.75 -4.80 -1.22
C ILE A 61 -6.22 -5.24 -1.32
N ALA A 62 -6.87 -5.60 -0.21
CA ALA A 62 -8.29 -5.95 -0.20
C ALA A 62 -9.19 -4.76 -0.62
N MET A 63 -8.84 -3.53 -0.20
CA MET A 63 -9.52 -2.32 -0.67
C MET A 63 -9.35 -2.11 -2.18
N ILE A 64 -8.14 -2.29 -2.70
CA ILE A 64 -7.87 -2.24 -4.15
C ILE A 64 -8.67 -3.34 -4.88
N GLU A 65 -8.71 -4.55 -4.34
CA GLU A 65 -9.49 -5.67 -4.89
C GLU A 65 -10.98 -5.34 -4.98
N ALA A 66 -11.54 -4.74 -3.93
CA ALA A 66 -12.93 -4.29 -3.90
C ALA A 66 -13.19 -3.18 -4.95
N ARG A 67 -12.26 -2.23 -5.07
CA ARG A 67 -12.35 -1.16 -6.07
C ARG A 67 -12.32 -1.72 -7.50
N LEU A 68 -11.40 -2.63 -7.81
CA LEU A 68 -11.34 -3.32 -9.11
C LEU A 68 -12.64 -4.05 -9.47
N LYS A 69 -13.29 -4.67 -8.49
CA LYS A 69 -14.57 -5.38 -8.67
C LYS A 69 -15.75 -4.43 -8.89
N SER A 70 -15.66 -3.17 -8.43
CA SER A 70 -16.72 -2.17 -8.61
C SER A 70 -16.86 -1.67 -10.05
N TYR A 71 -15.81 -1.76 -10.86
CA TYR A 71 -15.85 -1.29 -12.24
C TYR A 71 -16.75 -2.17 -13.13
N TRP A 72 -17.65 -1.52 -13.87
CA TRP A 72 -18.48 -2.19 -14.87
C TRP A 72 -17.63 -2.76 -16.01
N ILE A 73 -16.65 -1.99 -16.52
CA ILE A 73 -15.71 -2.40 -17.57
C ILE A 73 -14.28 -2.09 -17.10
N CYS A 74 -13.47 -3.14 -16.95
CA CYS A 74 -12.02 -3.01 -16.74
C CYS A 74 -11.31 -4.21 -17.39
N THR A 75 -10.54 -3.94 -18.45
CA THR A 75 -9.90 -4.98 -19.27
C THR A 75 -8.75 -5.71 -18.58
N ARG A 76 -8.18 -5.11 -17.53
CA ARG A 76 -7.10 -5.70 -16.71
C ARG A 76 -7.59 -6.34 -15.42
N ARG A 77 -8.91 -6.33 -15.15
CA ARG A 77 -9.47 -6.78 -13.88
C ARG A 77 -9.14 -8.22 -13.58
N GLU A 78 -9.39 -9.13 -14.53
CA GLU A 78 -9.18 -10.57 -14.32
C GLU A 78 -7.70 -10.92 -14.10
N GLU A 79 -6.80 -10.36 -14.91
CA GLU A 79 -5.35 -10.51 -14.73
C GLU A 79 -4.90 -10.01 -13.36
N THR A 80 -5.39 -8.83 -12.96
CA THR A 80 -5.01 -8.21 -11.68
C THR A 80 -5.54 -9.00 -10.48
N LEU A 81 -6.78 -9.48 -10.55
CA LEU A 81 -7.36 -10.33 -9.51
C LEU A 81 -6.63 -11.68 -9.40
N ALA A 82 -6.28 -12.31 -10.53
CA ALA A 82 -5.49 -13.53 -10.53
C ALA A 82 -4.10 -13.30 -9.91
N ARG A 83 -3.48 -12.15 -10.18
CA ARG A 83 -2.21 -11.75 -9.55
C ARG A 83 -2.37 -11.57 -8.03
N ILE A 84 -3.40 -10.86 -7.57
CA ILE A 84 -3.70 -10.72 -6.13
C ILE A 84 -3.84 -12.09 -5.48
N GLU A 85 -4.62 -12.99 -6.11
CA GLU A 85 -4.85 -14.33 -5.59
C GLU A 85 -3.56 -15.15 -5.50
N SER A 86 -2.68 -15.05 -6.49
CA SER A 86 -1.38 -15.75 -6.48
C SER A 86 -0.47 -15.34 -5.33
N PHE A 87 -0.63 -14.12 -4.80
CA PHE A 87 0.15 -13.60 -3.66
C PHE A 87 -0.58 -13.69 -2.33
N ARG A 88 -1.88 -14.04 -2.30
CA ARG A 88 -2.69 -14.12 -1.07
C ARG A 88 -2.05 -14.99 0.03
N PRO A 89 -1.44 -16.16 -0.27
CA PRO A 89 -0.75 -16.97 0.75
C PRO A 89 0.43 -16.27 1.42
N MET A 90 0.99 -15.23 0.79
CA MET A 90 2.14 -14.47 1.30
C MET A 90 1.72 -13.28 2.18
N PHE A 91 0.44 -12.90 2.19
CA PHE A 91 -0.04 -11.71 2.90
C PHE A 91 0.35 -11.67 4.38
N PRO A 92 0.24 -12.78 5.16
CA PRO A 92 0.67 -12.76 6.56
C PRO A 92 2.17 -12.43 6.74
N GLN A 93 3.04 -12.88 5.82
CA GLN A 93 4.47 -12.57 5.90
C GLN A 93 4.76 -11.12 5.48
N ILE A 94 3.99 -10.59 4.53
CA ILE A 94 4.08 -9.20 4.10
C ILE A 94 3.67 -8.27 5.25
N ASP A 95 2.58 -8.58 5.94
CA ASP A 95 2.08 -7.77 7.06
C ASP A 95 3.02 -7.82 8.25
N ASP A 96 3.59 -8.99 8.59
CA ASP A 96 4.62 -9.10 9.64
C ASP A 96 5.85 -8.23 9.32
N ALA A 97 6.35 -8.30 8.08
CA ALA A 97 7.50 -7.51 7.65
C ALA A 97 7.20 -5.99 7.68
N TRP A 98 6.00 -5.59 7.27
CA TRP A 98 5.54 -4.22 7.36
C TRP A 98 5.43 -3.76 8.82
N ALA A 99 4.79 -4.55 9.69
CA ALA A 99 4.58 -4.22 11.09
C ALA A 99 5.92 -4.05 11.84
N ARG A 100 6.88 -4.94 11.59
CA ARG A 100 8.25 -4.81 12.14
C ARG A 100 8.90 -3.48 11.75
N LYS A 101 8.77 -3.06 10.49
CA LYS A 101 9.31 -1.77 10.03
C LYS A 101 8.60 -0.57 10.67
N GLN A 102 7.27 -0.64 10.85
CA GLN A 102 6.53 0.42 11.54
C GLN A 102 6.97 0.53 13.00
N ILE A 103 7.08 -0.60 13.70
CA ILE A 103 7.58 -0.63 15.09
C ILE A 103 8.97 -0.03 15.17
N GLU A 104 9.90 -0.44 14.29
CA GLU A 104 11.26 0.10 14.28
C GLU A 104 11.28 1.62 14.03
N SER A 105 10.48 2.11 13.09
CA SER A 105 10.34 3.55 12.81
C SER A 105 9.82 4.32 14.02
N LEU A 106 8.76 3.82 14.66
CA LEU A 106 8.17 4.41 15.86
C LEU A 106 9.15 4.40 17.03
N GLN A 107 9.89 3.32 17.23
CA GLN A 107 10.93 3.25 18.25
C GLN A 107 12.03 4.30 18.04
N ARG A 108 12.50 4.48 16.80
CA ARG A 108 13.45 5.57 16.47
C ARG A 108 12.86 6.94 16.77
N ARG A 109 11.57 7.15 16.45
CA ARG A 109 10.87 8.41 16.73
C ARG A 109 10.74 8.66 18.24
N ILE A 110 10.37 7.64 19.03
CA ILE A 110 10.31 7.72 20.49
C ILE A 110 11.68 8.09 21.05
N SER A 111 12.75 7.40 20.63
CA SER A 111 14.12 7.70 21.07
C SER A 111 14.51 9.15 20.76
N SER A 112 14.19 9.65 19.57
CA SER A 112 14.44 11.05 19.20
C SER A 112 13.65 12.03 20.08
N LEU A 113 12.38 11.75 20.36
CA LEU A 113 11.52 12.64 21.16
C LEU A 113 11.92 12.68 22.63
N ARG A 114 12.48 11.59 23.18
CA ARG A 114 12.97 11.55 24.57
C ARG A 114 13.97 12.66 24.88
N HIS A 115 14.80 13.08 23.92
CA HIS A 115 15.75 14.19 24.11
C HIS A 115 15.09 15.56 24.34
N HIS A 116 13.79 15.69 24.08
CA HIS A 116 13.04 16.92 24.27
C HIS A 116 12.17 16.91 25.53
N LEU A 117 12.17 15.81 26.28
CA LEU A 117 11.47 15.75 27.56
C LEU A 117 12.26 16.58 28.58
N ILE A 118 11.56 17.45 29.31
CA ILE A 118 12.08 18.04 30.54
C ILE A 118 11.83 16.98 31.61
N GLU A 119 12.88 16.29 32.03
CA GLU A 119 12.84 15.41 33.19
C GLU A 119 12.94 16.30 34.45
N ASP A 120 11.91 16.27 35.29
CA ASP A 120 11.88 16.91 36.62
C ASP A 120 12.77 16.17 37.63
#